data_AF-A0A839GLR9-F1
#
_entry.id   AF-A0A839GLR9-F1
#
_cell.length_a   1.000
_cell.length_b   1.000
_cell.length_c   1.000
_cell.angle_alpha   90.00
_cell.angle_beta   90.00
_cell.angle_gamma   90.00
#
_symmetry.space_group_name_H-M   'P 1'
#
loop_
_entity.id
_entity.type
_entity.pdbx_description
1 polymer ?
#
loop_
_entity_poly.entity_id
_entity_poly.type
_entity_poly.pdbx_seq_one_letter_code
_entity_poly.pdbx_strand_id
1 'polypeptide(L)'
;MNQKKLEERCLILEELIISTAKIYNSESTSLEQKALLETIIGAAIWYLPSGQELWTGKMSVKALEHIKEGKPKSQLTKEHKYPRKQAGKQLLTIKYKEFQSGESKLVDLYLNEYGKYNYVLKSENRQLVTFQKDSNFIDDETAYKAANIILLDAASKES
;
A
#
# COMPACT_ATOMS: atom_id res chain seq x y z
N MET A 1 8.42 -10.58 10.31
CA MET A 1 8.26 -11.06 8.92
C MET A 1 9.42 -11.98 8.55
N ASN A 2 9.27 -12.86 7.55
CA ASN A 2 10.40 -13.64 7.04
C ASN A 2 11.17 -12.78 6.01
N GLN A 3 12.32 -12.25 6.43
CA GLN A 3 13.10 -11.29 5.67
C GLN A 3 13.64 -11.89 4.35
N LYS A 4 14.26 -13.07 4.40
CA LYS A 4 14.78 -13.74 3.20
C LYS A 4 13.69 -13.95 2.15
N LYS A 5 12.50 -14.40 2.58
CA LYS A 5 11.34 -14.60 1.70
C LYS A 5 10.83 -13.28 1.11
N LEU A 6 10.92 -12.18 1.85
CA LEU A 6 10.55 -10.85 1.35
C LEU A 6 11.52 -10.43 0.25
N GLU A 7 12.82 -10.51 0.53
CA GLU A 7 13.89 -10.14 -0.41
C GLU A 7 13.78 -10.93 -1.71
N GLU A 8 13.67 -12.25 -1.66
CA GLU A 8 13.51 -13.10 -2.85
C GLU A 8 12.28 -12.71 -3.69
N ARG A 9 11.16 -12.39 -3.03
CA ARG A 9 9.92 -11.96 -3.73
C ARG A 9 10.04 -10.55 -4.30
N CYS A 10 10.70 -9.65 -3.59
CA CYS A 10 10.96 -8.29 -4.08
C CYS A 10 11.87 -8.32 -5.30
N LEU A 11 12.92 -9.15 -5.29
CA LEU A 11 13.85 -9.27 -6.42
C LEU A 11 13.13 -9.69 -7.71
N ILE A 12 12.35 -10.77 -7.69
CA ILE A 12 11.63 -11.22 -8.89
C ILE A 12 10.53 -10.23 -9.32
N LEU A 13 9.89 -9.55 -8.37
CA LEU A 13 8.88 -8.54 -8.69
C LEU A 13 9.51 -7.28 -9.29
N GLU A 14 10.71 -6.90 -8.85
CA GLU A 14 11.48 -5.80 -9.42
C GLU A 14 11.85 -6.09 -10.88
N GLU A 15 12.36 -7.29 -11.18
CA GLU A 15 12.64 -7.74 -12.55
C GLU A 15 11.37 -7.73 -13.44
N LEU A 16 10.23 -8.17 -12.89
CA LEU A 16 8.95 -8.14 -13.59
C LEU A 16 8.52 -6.70 -13.89
N ILE A 17 8.64 -5.77 -12.93
CA ILE A 17 8.31 -4.35 -13.10
C ILE A 17 9.19 -3.75 -14.19
N ILE A 18 10.50 -3.96 -14.14
CA ILE A 18 11.45 -3.45 -15.14
C ILE A 18 11.09 -3.97 -16.53
N SER A 19 10.85 -5.27 -16.65
CA SER A 19 10.56 -5.92 -17.93
C SER A 19 9.23 -5.46 -18.54
N THR A 20 8.20 -5.29 -17.70
CA THR A 20 6.86 -4.90 -18.14
C THR A 20 6.70 -3.38 -18.30
N ALA A 21 7.57 -2.57 -17.68
CA ALA A 21 7.56 -1.11 -17.84
C ALA A 21 7.73 -0.69 -19.30
N LYS A 22 8.55 -1.41 -20.09
CA LYS A 22 8.67 -1.14 -21.54
C LYS A 22 7.33 -1.29 -22.27
N ILE A 23 6.55 -2.32 -21.92
CA ILE A 23 5.21 -2.55 -22.50
C ILE A 23 4.27 -1.44 -22.02
N TYR A 24 4.24 -1.17 -20.71
CA TYR A 24 3.37 -0.15 -20.13
C TYR A 24 3.58 1.24 -20.72
N ASN A 25 4.84 1.63 -20.96
CA ASN A 25 5.20 2.96 -21.46
C ASN A 25 5.23 3.06 -23.00
N SER A 26 4.91 1.98 -23.73
CA SER A 26 4.78 2.05 -25.20
C SER A 26 3.60 2.94 -25.60
N GLU A 27 3.77 3.71 -26.68
CA GLU A 27 2.70 4.52 -27.29
C GLU A 27 1.55 3.65 -27.81
N SER A 28 1.85 2.40 -28.19
CA SER A 28 0.86 1.45 -28.69
C SER A 28 0.00 0.79 -27.60
N THR A 29 0.35 0.99 -26.32
CA THR A 29 -0.34 0.35 -25.20
C THR A 29 -1.55 1.16 -24.79
N SER A 30 -2.74 0.57 -24.91
CA SER A 30 -4.01 1.23 -24.63
C SER A 30 -4.20 1.51 -23.14
N LEU A 31 -5.11 2.44 -22.80
CA LEU A 31 -5.45 2.76 -21.42
C LEU A 31 -5.94 1.54 -20.63
N GLU A 32 -6.71 0.65 -21.28
CA GLU A 32 -7.22 -0.57 -20.65
C GLU A 32 -6.09 -1.55 -20.33
N GLN A 33 -5.13 -1.72 -21.25
CA GLN A 33 -3.94 -2.55 -21.02
C GLN A 33 -3.08 -2.00 -19.89
N LYS A 34 -2.92 -0.67 -19.83
CA LYS A 34 -2.22 0.01 -18.72
C LYS A 34 -2.93 -0.25 -17.38
N ALA A 35 -4.25 -0.08 -17.33
CA ALA A 35 -5.05 -0.32 -16.13
C ALA A 35 -4.95 -1.78 -15.63
N LEU A 36 -4.89 -2.76 -16.55
CA LEU A 36 -4.67 -4.15 -16.22
C LEU A 36 -3.26 -4.38 -15.63
N LEU A 37 -2.21 -3.82 -16.25
CA LEU A 37 -0.84 -3.94 -15.74
C LEU A 37 -0.68 -3.29 -14.36
N GLU A 38 -1.25 -2.11 -14.14
CA GLU A 38 -1.30 -1.44 -12.82
C GLU A 38 -1.92 -2.34 -11.77
N THR A 39 -3.01 -3.01 -12.12
CA THR A 39 -3.72 -3.93 -11.22
C THR A 39 -2.88 -5.16 -10.90
N ILE A 40 -2.24 -5.77 -11.90
CA ILE A 40 -1.39 -6.96 -11.72
C ILE A 40 -0.20 -6.63 -10.81
N ILE A 41 0.56 -5.57 -11.13
CA ILE A 41 1.72 -5.16 -10.34
C ILE A 41 1.31 -4.71 -8.94
N GLY A 42 0.26 -3.89 -8.83
CA GLY A 42 -0.28 -3.44 -7.55
C GLY A 42 -0.75 -4.57 -6.65
N ALA A 43 -1.39 -5.60 -7.23
CA ALA A 43 -1.80 -6.79 -6.50
C ALA A 43 -0.60 -7.63 -6.05
N ALA A 44 0.45 -7.76 -6.87
CA ALA A 44 1.63 -8.54 -6.52
C ALA A 44 2.33 -8.02 -5.25
N ILE A 45 2.38 -6.70 -5.06
CA ILE A 45 2.92 -6.08 -3.83
C ILE A 45 2.15 -6.53 -2.59
N TRP A 46 0.82 -6.70 -2.70
CA TRP A 46 -0.02 -7.13 -1.58
C TRP A 46 0.26 -8.56 -1.11
N TYR A 47 0.83 -9.40 -1.97
CA TYR A 47 1.21 -10.76 -1.64
C TYR A 47 2.63 -10.87 -1.08
N LEU A 48 3.35 -9.76 -0.95
CA LEU A 48 4.62 -9.75 -0.23
C LEU A 48 4.41 -10.14 1.24
N PRO A 49 5.41 -10.76 1.87
CA PRO A 49 5.35 -11.03 3.30
C PRO A 49 4.96 -9.77 4.08
N SER A 50 4.08 -9.93 5.05
CA SER A 50 3.60 -8.85 5.91
C SER A 50 3.81 -9.23 7.37
N GLY A 51 3.81 -8.23 8.25
CA GLY A 51 4.00 -8.43 9.68
C GLY A 51 3.68 -7.18 10.50
N GLN A 52 4.06 -7.20 11.78
CA GLN A 52 3.78 -6.11 12.71
C GLN A 52 4.70 -4.91 12.48
N GLU A 53 5.90 -5.10 11.94
CA GLU A 53 6.88 -4.05 11.59
C GLU A 53 6.39 -3.08 10.49
N LEU A 54 5.38 -3.50 9.74
CA LEU A 54 4.72 -2.67 8.73
C LEU A 54 3.58 -1.84 9.33
N TRP A 55 3.19 -2.12 10.59
CA TRP A 55 2.26 -1.25 11.28
C TRP A 55 2.94 0.06 11.62
N THR A 56 2.28 1.18 11.34
CA THR A 56 2.78 2.52 11.66
C THR A 56 2.67 2.89 13.13
N GLY A 57 2.02 2.05 13.94
CA GLY A 57 1.61 2.39 15.31
C GLY A 57 0.28 3.14 15.38
N LYS A 58 -0.34 3.49 14.23
CA LYS A 58 -1.58 4.28 14.19
C LYS A 58 -2.84 3.43 14.05
N MET A 59 -3.92 3.92 14.64
CA MET A 59 -5.26 3.34 14.56
C MET A 59 -6.33 4.45 14.52
N SER A 60 -7.45 4.23 13.84
CA SER A 60 -8.55 5.19 13.88
C SER A 60 -9.16 5.33 15.28
N VAL A 61 -9.68 6.53 15.60
CA VAL A 61 -10.40 6.79 16.87
C VAL A 61 -11.49 5.74 17.10
N LYS A 62 -12.31 5.47 16.08
CA LYS A 62 -13.41 4.49 16.19
C LYS A 62 -12.91 3.07 16.41
N ALA A 63 -11.80 2.68 15.77
CA ALA A 63 -11.20 1.37 16.01
C ALA A 63 -10.65 1.24 17.44
N LEU A 64 -10.06 2.30 17.99
CA LEU A 64 -9.61 2.33 19.39
C LEU A 64 -10.77 2.21 20.38
N GLU A 65 -11.83 2.99 20.18
CA GLU A 65 -13.06 2.92 20.98
C GLU A 65 -13.68 1.53 20.92
N HIS A 66 -13.78 0.95 19.72
CA HIS A 66 -14.30 -0.40 19.51
C HIS A 66 -13.52 -1.45 20.33
N ILE A 67 -12.19 -1.34 20.41
CA ILE A 67 -11.38 -2.23 21.28
C ILE A 67 -11.66 -1.95 22.76
N LYS A 68 -11.71 -0.67 23.17
CA LYS A 68 -11.94 -0.29 24.58
C LYS A 68 -13.29 -0.78 25.11
N GLU A 69 -14.30 -0.82 24.24
CA GLU A 69 -15.64 -1.36 24.54
C GLU A 69 -15.68 -2.90 24.60
N GLY A 70 -14.53 -3.59 24.42
CA GLY A 70 -14.45 -5.04 24.45
C GLY A 70 -15.05 -5.72 23.21
N LYS A 71 -15.31 -4.96 22.13
CA LYS A 71 -15.91 -5.52 20.91
C LYS A 71 -14.89 -6.35 20.13
N PRO A 72 -15.35 -7.29 19.28
CA PRO A 72 -14.46 -8.21 18.56
C PRO A 72 -13.46 -7.49 17.65
N LYS A 73 -12.17 -7.82 17.81
CA LYS A 73 -11.08 -7.36 16.92
C LYS A 73 -11.24 -7.81 15.46
N SER A 74 -12.12 -8.78 15.19
CA SER A 74 -12.46 -9.23 13.82
C SER A 74 -13.10 -8.15 12.96
N GLN A 75 -13.54 -7.03 13.54
CA GLN A 75 -14.02 -5.85 12.82
C GLN A 75 -12.91 -4.89 12.41
N LEU A 76 -11.69 -5.06 12.91
CA LEU A 76 -10.52 -4.31 12.48
C LEU A 76 -10.02 -4.85 11.14
N THR A 77 -9.48 -3.97 10.33
CA THR A 77 -8.74 -4.32 9.13
C THR A 77 -7.46 -3.51 9.06
N LYS A 78 -6.44 -4.11 8.43
CA LYS A 78 -5.23 -3.39 8.05
C LYS A 78 -5.56 -2.60 6.80
N GLU A 79 -5.41 -1.29 6.90
CA GLU A 79 -5.50 -0.45 5.72
C GLU A 79 -4.15 0.12 5.33
N HIS A 80 -3.74 -0.13 4.09
CA HIS A 80 -2.45 0.32 3.59
C HIS A 80 -2.56 1.77 3.17
N LYS A 81 -1.48 2.51 3.40
CA LYS A 81 -1.44 3.94 3.07
C LYS A 81 -1.65 4.18 1.57
N TYR A 82 -1.06 3.31 0.76
CA TYR A 82 -1.02 3.48 -0.68
C TYR A 82 -2.01 2.55 -1.39
N PRO A 83 -2.91 3.07 -2.25
CA PRO A 83 -3.80 2.24 -3.04
C PRO A 83 -3.00 1.37 -4.01
N ARG A 84 -3.36 0.08 -4.08
CA ARG A 84 -2.61 -0.92 -4.86
C ARG A 84 -2.41 -0.51 -6.32
N LYS A 85 -3.47 -0.03 -6.97
CA LYS A 85 -3.43 0.35 -8.38
C LYS A 85 -2.49 1.53 -8.62
N GLN A 86 -2.53 2.53 -7.74
CA GLN A 86 -1.61 3.67 -7.77
C GLN A 86 -0.16 3.24 -7.55
N ALA A 87 0.11 2.33 -6.62
CA ALA A 87 1.45 1.78 -6.43
C ALA A 87 1.94 1.10 -7.72
N GLY A 88 1.09 0.28 -8.36
CA GLY A 88 1.40 -0.35 -9.63
C GLY A 88 1.72 0.66 -10.75
N LYS A 89 0.92 1.72 -10.86
CA LYS A 89 1.15 2.82 -11.80
C LYS A 89 2.49 3.52 -11.55
N GLN A 90 2.78 3.89 -10.30
CA GLN A 90 4.02 4.57 -9.94
C GLN A 90 5.24 3.69 -10.20
N LEU A 91 5.11 2.39 -9.94
CA LEU A 91 6.16 1.41 -10.22
C LEU A 91 6.48 1.32 -11.71
N LEU A 92 5.45 1.22 -12.54
CA LEU A 92 5.60 1.09 -14.00
C LEU A 92 5.98 2.39 -14.71
N THR A 93 5.83 3.56 -14.08
CA THR A 93 6.11 4.87 -14.71
C THR A 93 7.40 5.52 -14.25
N ILE A 94 7.62 5.58 -12.94
CA ILE A 94 8.71 6.36 -12.34
C ILE A 94 9.74 5.42 -11.71
N LYS A 95 9.30 4.53 -10.79
CA LYS A 95 10.23 3.74 -9.96
C LYS A 95 11.02 2.69 -10.73
N TYR A 96 10.51 2.16 -11.85
CA TYR A 96 11.27 1.18 -12.62
C TYR A 96 12.65 1.70 -13.07
N LYS A 97 12.78 3.01 -13.32
CA LYS A 97 14.07 3.63 -13.70
C LYS A 97 15.05 3.67 -12.53
N GLU A 98 14.55 3.94 -11.32
CA GLU A 98 15.33 3.92 -10.09
C GLU A 98 15.83 2.50 -9.80
N PHE A 99 15.01 1.47 -10.09
CA PHE A 99 15.43 0.07 -9.97
C PHE A 99 16.49 -0.30 -11.02
N GLN A 100 16.31 0.12 -12.28
CA GLN A 100 17.29 -0.13 -13.35
C GLN A 100 18.67 0.49 -13.07
N SER A 101 18.69 1.66 -12.45
CA SER A 101 19.93 2.36 -12.07
C SER A 101 20.51 1.89 -10.73
N GLY A 102 19.76 1.11 -9.96
CA GLY A 102 20.12 0.69 -8.61
C GLY A 102 20.01 1.79 -7.55
N GLU A 103 19.37 2.92 -7.87
CA GLU A 103 19.13 4.04 -6.95
C GLU A 103 18.10 3.68 -5.86
N SER A 104 17.20 2.74 -6.14
CA SER A 104 16.21 2.24 -5.20
C SER A 104 16.06 0.73 -5.35
N LYS A 105 15.56 0.08 -4.30
CA LYS A 105 15.11 -1.32 -4.34
C LYS A 105 13.65 -1.42 -3.93
N LEU A 106 12.94 -2.39 -4.49
CA LEU A 106 11.52 -2.59 -4.16
C LEU A 106 11.32 -2.95 -2.67
N VAL A 107 12.28 -3.67 -2.07
CA VAL A 107 12.21 -4.06 -0.65
C VAL A 107 12.16 -2.83 0.26
N ASP A 108 13.00 -1.83 0.02
CA ASP A 108 13.06 -0.62 0.84
C ASP A 108 11.79 0.20 0.67
N LEU A 109 11.31 0.34 -0.57
CA LEU A 109 10.07 1.04 -0.88
C LEU A 109 8.85 0.36 -0.23
N TYR A 110 8.81 -0.97 -0.24
CA TYR A 110 7.75 -1.72 0.43
C TYR A 110 7.79 -1.54 1.95
N LEU A 111 8.97 -1.65 2.58
CA LEU A 111 9.12 -1.54 4.02
C LEU A 111 8.79 -0.14 4.56
N ASN A 112 9.10 0.90 3.77
CA ASN A 112 8.98 2.29 4.18
C ASN A 112 7.65 2.94 3.76
N GLU A 113 7.04 2.48 2.68
CA GLU A 113 5.86 3.13 2.09
C GLU A 113 4.73 2.14 1.78
N TYR A 114 4.84 1.34 0.72
CA TYR A 114 3.69 0.58 0.20
C TYR A 114 3.17 -0.51 1.13
N GLY A 115 4.03 -1.12 1.93
CA GLY A 115 3.66 -2.13 2.91
C GLY A 115 3.10 -1.55 4.20
N LYS A 116 3.27 -0.24 4.44
CA LYS A 116 2.84 0.39 5.69
C LYS A 116 1.32 0.41 5.80
N TYR A 117 0.81 0.04 6.98
CA TYR A 117 -0.62 0.04 7.26
C TYR A 117 -0.98 0.66 8.62
N ASN A 118 -2.22 1.15 8.69
CA ASN A 118 -2.89 1.56 9.92
C ASN A 118 -4.02 0.57 10.24
N TYR A 119 -4.49 0.54 11.49
CA TYR A 119 -5.72 -0.19 11.83
C TYR A 119 -6.93 0.72 11.73
N VAL A 120 -7.97 0.27 11.03
CA VAL A 120 -9.26 0.95 10.93
C VAL A 120 -10.39 -0.08 11.07
N LEU A 121 -11.63 0.38 11.25
CA LEU A 121 -12.78 -0.52 11.16
C LEU A 121 -13.04 -0.92 9.70
N LYS A 122 -13.60 -2.12 9.49
CA LYS A 122 -14.05 -2.57 8.16
C LYS A 122 -15.03 -1.59 7.49
N SER A 123 -15.86 -0.91 8.28
CA SER A 123 -16.78 0.13 7.80
C SER A 123 -16.03 1.38 7.31
N GLU A 124 -15.03 1.84 8.07
CA GLU A 124 -14.16 2.97 7.69
C GLU A 124 -13.36 2.65 6.42
N ASN A 125 -12.81 1.44 6.31
CA ASN A 125 -12.08 1.02 5.12
C ASN A 125 -12.94 1.09 3.85
N ARG A 126 -14.21 0.67 3.93
CA ARG A 126 -15.15 0.78 2.79
C ARG A 126 -15.41 2.23 2.38
N GLN A 127 -15.42 3.15 3.34
CA GLN A 127 -15.58 4.58 3.05
C GLN A 127 -14.32 5.15 2.38
N LEU A 128 -13.14 4.79 2.90
CA LEU A 128 -11.84 5.26 2.43
C LEU A 128 -11.58 4.89 0.95
N VAL A 129 -11.97 3.69 0.53
CA VAL A 129 -11.82 3.21 -0.87
C VAL A 129 -12.41 4.19 -1.90
N THR A 130 -13.43 4.98 -1.55
CA THR A 130 -14.03 5.97 -2.46
C THR A 130 -13.08 7.14 -2.77
N PHE A 131 -12.24 7.51 -1.81
CA PHE A 131 -11.27 8.61 -1.91
C PHE A 131 -9.91 8.16 -2.44
N GLN A 132 -9.68 6.85 -2.48
CA GLN A 132 -8.45 6.21 -2.95
C GLN A 132 -8.50 5.75 -4.42
N LYS A 133 -9.56 6.10 -5.15
CA LYS A 133 -9.67 5.82 -6.59
C LYS A 133 -8.67 6.67 -7.38
N ASP A 134 -8.24 6.15 -8.53
CA ASP A 134 -7.13 6.72 -9.31
C ASP A 134 -7.26 8.20 -9.67
N SER A 135 -8.47 8.69 -9.91
CA SER A 135 -8.72 10.09 -10.26
C SER A 135 -8.61 11.06 -9.07
N ASN A 136 -8.70 10.56 -7.84
CA ASN A 136 -8.91 11.37 -6.64
C ASN A 136 -7.83 11.18 -5.57
N PHE A 137 -6.92 10.21 -5.75
CA PHE A 137 -5.88 9.92 -4.78
C PHE A 137 -4.71 10.90 -4.92
N ILE A 138 -4.46 11.66 -3.86
CA ILE A 138 -3.33 12.59 -3.73
C ILE A 138 -2.27 11.96 -2.81
N ASP A 139 -2.67 11.69 -1.58
CA ASP A 139 -1.88 11.01 -0.54
C ASP A 139 -2.83 10.36 0.49
N ASP A 140 -2.27 9.57 1.42
CA ASP A 140 -3.04 8.86 2.44
C ASP A 140 -3.69 9.81 3.43
N GLU A 141 -2.99 10.85 3.87
CA GLU A 141 -3.49 11.84 4.82
C GLU A 141 -4.73 12.57 4.30
N THR A 142 -4.70 12.97 3.03
CA THR A 142 -5.82 13.62 2.34
C THR A 142 -6.99 12.66 2.20
N ALA A 143 -6.75 11.38 1.89
CA ALA A 143 -7.81 10.38 1.81
C ALA A 143 -8.49 10.16 3.18
N TYR A 144 -7.71 10.03 4.26
CA TYR A 144 -8.25 9.91 5.62
C TYR A 144 -9.07 11.14 6.03
N LYS A 145 -8.56 12.33 5.74
CA LYS A 145 -9.25 13.60 6.02
C LYS A 145 -10.58 13.70 5.26
N ALA A 146 -10.58 13.35 3.98
CA ALA A 146 -11.80 13.36 3.15
C ALA A 146 -12.84 12.34 3.63
N ALA A 147 -12.40 11.19 4.16
CA ALA A 147 -13.25 10.18 4.76
C ALA A 147 -13.69 10.50 6.21
N ASN A 148 -13.26 11.63 6.77
CA ASN A 148 -13.48 12.00 8.18
C ASN A 148 -13.01 10.89 9.16
N ILE A 149 -11.87 10.27 8.86
CA ILE A 149 -11.22 9.26 9.69
C ILE A 149 -10.00 9.90 10.35
N ILE A 150 -9.99 9.94 11.68
CA ILE A 150 -8.89 10.48 12.47
C ILE A 150 -8.05 9.31 12.97
N LEU A 151 -6.74 9.34 12.68
CA LEU A 151 -5.77 8.38 13.18
C LEU A 151 -5.10 8.92 14.45
N LEU A 152 -4.93 8.06 15.45
CA LEU A 152 -4.17 8.32 16.66
C LEU A 152 -3.02 7.31 16.79
N ASP A 153 -1.94 7.72 17.44
CA ASP A 153 -0.89 6.81 17.87
C ASP A 153 -1.46 5.88 18.96
N ALA A 154 -1.59 4.60 18.61
CA ALA A 154 -2.10 3.54 19.49
C ALA A 154 -0.98 2.83 20.24
N ALA A 155 0.26 3.00 19.79
CA ALA A 155 1.43 2.68 20.59
C ALA A 155 1.64 3.81 21.61
N SER A 156 1.10 3.65 22.81
CA SER A 156 1.79 4.24 23.96
C SER A 156 3.24 3.75 23.86
N LYS A 157 4.19 4.69 23.74
CA LYS A 157 5.60 4.39 23.95
C LYS A 157 5.67 3.78 25.35
N GLU A 158 5.79 2.46 25.43
CA GLU A 158 6.32 1.82 26.62
C GLU A 158 7.76 2.33 26.72
N SER A 159 7.92 3.39 27.51
CA SER A 159 9.19 3.90 28.03
C SER A 159 9.72 2.99 29.12
#